data_AF-A0A2G5VIR1-F1
#
_entry.id   AF-A0A2G5VIR1-F1
#
_cell.length_a   1.000
_cell.length_b   1.000
_cell.length_c   1.000
_cell.angle_alpha   90.00
_cell.angle_beta   90.00
_cell.angle_gamma   90.00
#
_symmetry.space_group_name_H-M   'P 1'
#
loop_
_entity.id
_entity.type
_entity.pdbx_description
1 polymer ?
#
loop_
_entity_poly.entity_id
_entity_poly.type
_entity_poly.pdbx_seq_one_letter_code
_entity_poly.pdbx_strand_id
1 'polypeptide(L)'
;MMIYFSIPGKCGHWPLSPSECQIMKIKSINFRFGFLLAGVVRRGILSFVAFEITAAAVGFATFRTLRRSEEKRKYLYLNWPSLSSTYYWVEDSISFGQLTGTRLRLSDQRRWAQIDLNSENIETD
;
A
#
# COMPACT_ATOMS: atom_id res chain seq x y z
N MET A 1 9.33 47.90 7.68
CA MET A 1 8.95 46.60 8.27
C MET A 1 10.20 45.72 8.26
N MET A 2 10.99 45.75 9.34
CA MET A 2 12.30 45.10 9.41
C MET A 2 12.16 43.72 10.04
N ILE A 3 12.55 42.68 9.28
CA ILE A 3 12.60 41.29 9.73
C ILE A 3 13.96 41.08 10.41
N TYR A 4 13.97 40.81 11.72
CA TYR A 4 15.18 40.45 12.44
C TYR A 4 15.48 38.96 12.27
N PHE A 5 16.53 38.64 11.50
CA PHE A 5 17.18 37.33 11.54
C PHE A 5 18.10 37.28 12.77
N SER A 6 17.72 36.49 13.78
CA SER A 6 18.53 36.28 14.98
C SER A 6 19.56 35.18 14.72
N ILE A 7 20.82 35.58 14.52
CA ILE A 7 21.99 34.71 14.37
C ILE A 7 22.31 34.06 15.73
N PRO A 8 22.58 32.75 15.80
CA PRO A 8 22.89 32.09 17.06
C PRO A 8 24.32 32.42 17.49
N GLY A 9 24.51 32.93 18.72
CA GLY A 9 25.80 32.81 19.41
C GLY A 9 26.46 34.09 19.95
N LYS A 10 25.82 35.26 19.91
CA LYS A 10 26.36 36.42 20.64
C LYS A 10 25.40 36.89 21.73
N CYS A 11 25.67 36.44 22.96
CA CYS A 11 25.23 37.09 24.19
C CYS A 11 26.00 38.42 24.34
N GLY A 12 25.73 39.36 23.44
CA GLY A 12 26.35 40.68 23.43
C GLY A 12 25.28 41.72 23.71
N HIS A 13 25.31 42.24 24.94
CA HIS A 13 24.64 43.44 25.43
C HIS A 13 23.26 43.28 26.09
N TRP A 14 23.17 43.77 27.34
CA TRP A 14 22.10 43.76 28.34
C TRP A 14 21.96 42.48 29.21
N PRO A 15 21.87 42.61 30.56
CA PRO A 15 21.85 41.47 31.46
C PRO A 15 20.45 40.84 31.42
N LEU A 16 20.24 39.89 30.52
CA LEU A 16 19.16 38.93 30.68
C LEU A 16 19.41 38.19 31.99
N SER A 17 18.39 38.13 32.85
CA SER A 17 18.50 37.39 34.11
C SER A 17 18.77 35.90 33.83
N PRO A 18 19.45 35.18 34.72
CA PRO A 18 19.78 33.76 34.51
C PRO A 18 18.57 32.90 34.14
N SER A 19 17.38 33.25 34.63
CA SER A 19 16.11 32.58 34.32
C SER A 19 15.64 32.80 32.88
N GLU A 20 15.83 34.00 32.31
CA GLU A 20 15.44 34.29 30.92
C GLU A 20 16.33 33.55 29.91
N CYS A 21 17.62 33.40 30.21
CA CYS A 21 18.53 32.62 29.38
C CYS A 21 18.16 31.12 29.35
N GLN A 22 17.71 30.57 30.48
CA GLN A 22 17.23 29.18 30.57
C GLN A 22 15.92 28.97 29.78
N ILE A 23 14.97 29.91 29.88
CA ILE A 23 13.71 29.85 29.14
C ILE A 23 13.95 29.87 27.61
N MET A 24 14.91 30.67 27.15
CA MET A 24 15.24 30.76 25.72
C MET A 24 15.88 29.47 25.19
N LYS A 25 16.73 28.80 25.99
CA LYS A 25 17.26 27.45 25.66
C LYS A 25 16.16 26.40 25.56
N ILE A 26 15.23 26.38 26.52
CA ILE A 26 14.11 25.41 26.55
C ILE A 26 13.21 25.60 25.32
N LYS A 27 12.89 26.84 24.94
CA LYS A 27 12.12 27.14 23.72
C LYS A 27 12.86 26.69 22.45
N SER A 28 14.16 26.91 22.36
CA SER A 28 14.97 26.49 21.20
C SER A 28 15.01 24.96 21.05
N ILE A 29 15.15 24.22 22.16
CA ILE A 29 15.15 22.75 22.18
C ILE A 29 13.78 22.21 21.76
N ASN A 30 12.69 22.72 22.33
CA ASN A 30 11.33 22.31 21.97
C ASN A 30 11.01 22.59 20.50
N PHE A 31 11.44 23.74 19.98
CA PHE A 31 11.26 24.09 18.56
C PHE A 31 12.03 23.15 17.62
N ARG A 32 13.29 22.81 17.96
CA ARG A 32 14.10 21.85 17.19
C ARG A 32 13.52 20.44 17.22
N PHE A 33 13.04 20.00 18.39
CA PHE A 33 12.34 18.71 18.53
C PHE A 33 11.07 18.65 17.68
N GLY A 34 10.27 19.72 17.68
CA GLY A 34 9.06 19.80 16.85
C GLY A 34 9.33 19.69 15.35
N PHE A 35 10.39 20.34 14.86
CA PHE A 35 10.77 20.25 13.44
C PHE A 35 11.29 18.86 13.04
N LEU A 36 12.08 18.22 13.90
CA LEU A 36 12.55 16.85 13.72
C LEU A 36 11.38 15.86 13.69
N LEU A 37 10.45 15.96 14.64
CA LEU A 37 9.27 15.09 14.70
C LEU A 37 8.39 15.26 13.45
N ALA A 38 8.12 16.50 13.05
CA ALA A 38 7.35 16.80 11.85
C ALA A 38 8.04 16.28 10.57
N GLY A 39 9.37 16.31 10.51
CA GLY A 39 10.16 15.74 9.43
C GLY A 39 10.06 14.21 9.35
N VAL A 40 10.14 13.52 10.50
CA VAL A 40 10.00 12.06 10.58
C VAL A 40 8.58 11.63 10.20
N VAL A 41 7.56 12.30 10.72
CA VAL A 41 6.15 12.01 10.40
C VAL A 41 5.88 12.22 8.91
N ARG A 42 6.35 13.33 8.32
CA ARG A 42 6.19 13.58 6.87
C ARG A 42 6.87 12.52 6.02
N ARG A 43 8.08 12.09 6.38
CA ARG A 43 8.78 10.99 5.67
C ARG A 43 8.03 9.67 5.80
N GLY A 44 7.49 9.37 6.99
CA GLY A 44 6.66 8.19 7.22
C GLY A 44 5.42 8.19 6.32
N ILE A 45 4.66 9.29 6.29
CA ILE A 45 3.46 9.42 5.45
C ILE A 45 3.81 9.28 3.96
N LEU A 46 4.87 9.94 3.49
CA LEU A 46 5.31 9.82 2.09
C LEU A 46 5.70 8.38 1.73
N SER A 47 6.41 7.69 2.63
CA SER A 47 6.78 6.29 2.41
C SER A 47 5.57 5.36 2.38
N PHE A 48 4.57 5.62 3.23
CA PHE A 48 3.31 4.87 3.25
C PHE A 48 2.52 5.08 1.95
N VAL A 49 2.39 6.33 1.50
CA VAL A 49 1.72 6.63 0.22
C VAL A 49 2.45 5.98 -0.97
N ALA A 50 3.78 6.03 -0.98
CA ALA A 50 4.56 5.36 -2.02
C ALA A 50 4.37 3.83 -2.00
N PHE A 51 4.29 3.24 -0.81
CA PHE A 51 3.99 1.82 -0.63
C PHE A 51 2.60 1.47 -1.17
N GLU A 52 1.56 2.24 -0.84
CA GLU A 52 0.19 2.03 -1.32
C GLU A 52 0.09 2.11 -2.85
N ILE A 53 0.72 3.11 -3.47
CA ILE A 53 0.77 3.23 -4.94
C ILE A 53 1.46 2.01 -5.55
N THR A 54 2.56 1.56 -4.95
CA THR A 54 3.29 0.38 -5.42
C THR A 54 2.45 -0.89 -5.28
N ALA A 55 1.79 -1.08 -4.14
CA ALA A 55 0.91 -2.20 -3.88
C ALA A 55 -0.26 -2.23 -4.88
N ALA A 56 -0.86 -1.08 -5.17
CA ALA A 56 -1.92 -0.95 -6.17
C ALA A 56 -1.42 -1.30 -7.59
N ALA A 57 -0.24 -0.83 -7.98
CA ALA A 57 0.36 -1.15 -9.28
C ALA A 57 0.65 -2.64 -9.45
N VAL A 58 1.22 -3.28 -8.43
CA VAL A 58 1.50 -4.72 -8.41
C VAL A 58 0.20 -5.52 -8.41
N GLY A 59 -0.79 -5.11 -7.62
CA GLY A 59 -2.12 -5.72 -7.59
C GLY A 59 -2.80 -5.67 -8.96
N PHE A 60 -2.75 -4.52 -9.63
CA PHE A 60 -3.30 -4.35 -10.97
C PHE A 60 -2.57 -5.20 -12.02
N ALA A 61 -1.24 -5.23 -11.99
CA ALA A 61 -0.45 -6.08 -12.88
C ALA A 61 -0.81 -7.56 -12.68
N THR A 62 -0.89 -8.01 -11.43
CA THR A 62 -1.29 -9.38 -11.08
C THR A 62 -2.69 -9.70 -11.60
N PHE A 63 -3.66 -8.83 -11.34
CA PHE A 63 -5.03 -8.96 -11.84
C PHE A 63 -5.07 -9.10 -13.37
N ARG A 64 -4.33 -8.25 -14.08
CA ARG A 64 -4.22 -8.31 -15.55
C ARG A 64 -3.63 -9.63 -16.03
N THR A 65 -2.62 -10.17 -15.34
CA THR A 65 -2.04 -11.48 -15.70
C THR A 65 -3.01 -12.63 -15.47
N LEU A 66 -3.79 -12.60 -14.38
CA LEU A 66 -4.83 -13.60 -14.11
C LEU A 66 -5.94 -13.55 -15.15
N ARG A 67 -6.39 -12.35 -15.54
CA ARG A 67 -7.43 -12.18 -16.56
C ARG A 67 -7.02 -12.75 -17.93
N ARG A 68 -5.72 -12.78 -18.25
CA ARG A 68 -5.21 -13.23 -19.55
C ARG A 68 -4.95 -14.75 -19.63
N SER A 69 -4.68 -15.41 -18.50
CA SER A 69 -4.27 -16.82 -18.47
C SER A 69 -5.19 -17.66 -17.60
N GLU A 70 -5.84 -18.64 -18.22
CA GLU A 70 -6.67 -19.61 -17.51
C GLU A 70 -5.84 -20.52 -16.59
N GLU A 71 -4.66 -20.96 -17.02
CA GLU A 71 -3.77 -21.80 -16.22
C GLU A 71 -3.36 -21.13 -14.91
N LYS A 72 -3.03 -19.83 -14.95
CA LYS A 72 -2.71 -19.07 -13.73
C LYS A 72 -3.91 -18.94 -12.80
N ARG A 73 -5.12 -18.81 -13.35
CA ARG A 73 -6.36 -18.83 -12.56
C ARG A 73 -6.61 -20.21 -11.95
N LYS A 74 -6.38 -21.31 -12.69
CA LYS A 74 -6.45 -22.69 -12.17
C LYS A 74 -5.44 -22.89 -11.04
N TYR A 75 -4.18 -22.47 -11.25
CA TYR A 75 -3.13 -22.55 -10.24
C TYR A 75 -3.49 -21.76 -8.96
N LEU A 76 -4.00 -20.54 -9.11
CA LEU A 76 -4.43 -19.71 -7.98
C LEU A 76 -5.60 -20.36 -7.24
N TYR A 77 -6.57 -20.93 -7.97
CA TYR A 77 -7.73 -21.62 -7.40
C TYR A 77 -7.33 -22.85 -6.59
N LEU A 78 -6.38 -23.65 -7.08
CA LEU A 78 -5.93 -24.86 -6.41
C LEU A 78 -5.06 -24.57 -5.16
N ASN A 79 -4.15 -23.59 -5.24
CA ASN A 79 -3.20 -23.32 -4.17
C ASN A 79 -3.72 -22.31 -3.14
N TRP A 80 -4.52 -21.32 -3.56
CA TRP A 80 -4.94 -20.19 -2.73
C TRP A 80 -6.43 -19.87 -2.94
N PRO A 81 -7.35 -20.71 -2.43
CA PRO A 81 -8.78 -20.58 -2.70
C PRO A 81 -9.35 -19.23 -2.25
N SER A 82 -8.87 -18.68 -1.12
CA SER A 82 -9.27 -17.34 -0.64
C SER A 82 -8.93 -16.25 -1.64
N LEU A 83 -7.70 -16.25 -2.18
CA LEU A 83 -7.28 -15.27 -3.19
C LEU A 83 -8.04 -15.44 -4.50
N SER A 84 -8.35 -16.68 -4.89
CA SER A 84 -9.16 -16.93 -6.08
C SER A 84 -10.59 -16.39 -5.92
N SER A 85 -11.19 -16.52 -4.74
CA SER A 85 -12.51 -15.96 -4.45
C SER A 85 -12.49 -14.44 -4.50
N THR A 86 -11.45 -13.81 -3.93
CA THR A 86 -11.26 -12.36 -4.02
C THR A 86 -11.09 -11.91 -5.46
N TYR A 87 -10.36 -12.64 -6.31
CA TYR A 87 -10.23 -12.33 -7.73
C TYR A 87 -11.58 -12.28 -8.44
N TYR A 88 -12.44 -13.30 -8.27
CA TYR A 88 -13.77 -13.31 -8.89
C TYR A 88 -14.70 -12.24 -8.33
N TRP A 89 -14.58 -11.93 -7.04
CA TRP A 89 -15.32 -10.82 -6.44
C TRP A 89 -14.88 -9.45 -6.99
N VAL A 90 -13.58 -9.26 -7.23
CA VAL A 90 -13.06 -8.04 -7.89
C VAL A 90 -13.54 -7.96 -9.34
N GLU A 91 -13.55 -9.06 -10.09
CA GLU A 91 -14.15 -9.12 -11.43
C GLU A 91 -15.63 -8.70 -11.42
N ASP A 92 -16.40 -9.17 -10.44
CA ASP A 92 -17.81 -8.77 -10.27
C ASP A 92 -17.96 -7.28 -9.92
N SER A 93 -17.05 -6.76 -9.08
CA SER A 93 -17.04 -5.35 -8.69
C SER A 93 -16.73 -4.41 -9.86
N ILE A 94 -15.79 -4.78 -10.73
CA ILE A 94 -15.45 -4.03 -11.95
C ILE A 94 -16.59 -4.10 -12.96
N SER A 95 -17.38 -5.17 -12.93
CA SER A 95 -18.46 -5.41 -13.89
C SER A 95 -19.78 -4.72 -13.52
N PHE A 96 -19.78 -3.81 -12.53
CA PHE A 96 -20.94 -3.00 -12.13
C PHE A 96 -22.26 -3.78 -12.00
N GLY A 97 -22.21 -4.98 -11.40
CA GLY A 97 -23.40 -5.80 -11.15
C GLY A 97 -23.79 -6.76 -12.27
N GLN A 98 -22.96 -6.94 -13.30
CA GLN A 98 -23.20 -7.93 -14.36
C GLN A 98 -22.86 -9.38 -13.96
N LEU A 99 -22.40 -9.61 -12.72
CA LEU A 99 -22.01 -10.93 -12.18
C LEU A 99 -21.01 -11.68 -13.08
N THR A 100 -20.16 -10.94 -13.79
CA THR A 100 -19.20 -11.47 -14.76
C THR A 100 -18.18 -12.41 -14.10
N GLY A 101 -17.66 -12.05 -12.94
CA GLY A 101 -16.75 -12.87 -12.14
C GLY A 101 -17.41 -14.16 -11.64
N THR A 102 -18.66 -14.09 -11.16
CA THR A 102 -19.42 -15.29 -10.76
C THR A 102 -19.67 -16.23 -11.94
N ARG A 103 -20.07 -15.69 -13.10
CA ARG A 103 -20.26 -16.48 -14.33
C ARG A 103 -18.94 -17.09 -14.82
N LEU A 104 -17.87 -16.32 -14.77
CA LEU A 104 -16.53 -16.76 -15.15
C LEU A 104 -16.05 -17.89 -14.25
N ARG A 105 -16.25 -17.76 -12.93
CA ARG A 105 -15.93 -18.81 -11.95
C ARG A 105 -16.63 -20.12 -12.25
N LEU A 106 -17.94 -20.09 -12.48
CA LEU A 106 -18.71 -21.29 -12.81
C LEU A 106 -18.24 -21.91 -14.13
N SER A 107 -17.95 -21.07 -15.13
CA SER A 107 -17.45 -21.53 -16.43
C SER A 107 -16.06 -22.15 -16.32
N ASP A 108 -15.15 -21.56 -15.54
CA ASP A 108 -13.81 -22.07 -15.29
C ASP A 108 -13.87 -23.40 -14.54
N GLN A 109 -14.66 -23.49 -13.47
CA GLN A 109 -14.81 -24.72 -12.69
C GLN A 109 -15.32 -25.89 -13.54
N ARG A 110 -16.30 -25.65 -14.43
CA ARG A 110 -16.76 -26.68 -15.37
C ARG A 110 -15.67 -27.12 -16.34
N ARG A 111 -14.89 -26.18 -16.88
CA ARG A 111 -13.77 -26.48 -17.78
C ARG A 111 -12.70 -27.32 -17.08
N TRP A 112 -12.34 -26.95 -15.86
CA TRP A 112 -11.30 -27.64 -15.11
C TRP A 112 -11.73 -29.05 -14.71
N ALA A 113 -12.98 -29.21 -14.26
CA ALA A 113 -13.54 -30.52 -13.95
C ALA A 113 -13.56 -31.46 -15.18
N GLN A 114 -13.86 -30.94 -16.37
CA GLN A 114 -13.85 -31.74 -17.61
C GLN A 114 -12.43 -32.18 -18.01
N ILE A 115 -11.43 -31.31 -17.82
CA ILE A 115 -10.03 -31.64 -18.10
C ILE A 115 -9.55 -32.76 -17.18
N ASP A 116 -9.88 -32.67 -15.89
CA ASP A 116 -9.45 -33.65 -14.89
C ASP A 116 -10.06 -35.04 -15.17
N LEU A 117 -11.35 -35.10 -15.57
CA LEU A 117 -12.00 -36.35 -16.01
C LEU A 117 -11.36 -36.95 -17.27
N ASN A 118 -10.98 -36.10 -18.24
CA ASN A 118 -10.35 -36.57 -19.46
C ASN A 118 -8.92 -37.07 -19.21
N SER A 119 -8.17 -36.48 -18.27
CA SER A 119 -6.84 -36.97 -17.92
C SER A 119 -6.85 -38.33 -17.21
N GLU A 120 -7.84 -38.57 -16.35
CA GLU A 120 -7.96 -39.85 -15.63
C GLU A 120 -8.26 -41.01 -16.58
N ASN A 121 -9.13 -40.79 -17.59
CA ASN A 121 -9.46 -41.82 -18.57
C ASN A 121 -8.30 -42.18 -19.53
N ILE A 122 -7.34 -41.27 -19.76
CA ILE A 122 -6.19 -41.52 -20.65
C ILE A 122 -5.11 -42.38 -19.96
N GLU A 123 -5.06 -42.38 -18.62
CA GLU A 123 -4.09 -43.16 -17.85
C GLU A 123 -4.53 -44.62 -17.62
N THR A 124 -5.80 -44.94 -17.90
CA THR A 124 -6.41 -46.27 -17.66
C THR A 124 -6.54 -47.16 -18.89
N ASP A 125 -6.09 -46.71 -20.07
CA ASP A 125 -6.01 -47.49 -21.33
C ASP A 125 -4.56 -47.92 -21.64
#